data_AF-S4YNK6-F1
#
_entry.id   AF-S4YNK6-F1
#
_cell.length_a   1.000
_cell.length_b   1.000
_cell.length_c   1.000
_cell.angle_alpha   90.00
_cell.angle_beta   90.00
_cell.angle_gamma   90.00
#
_symmetry.space_group_name_H-M   'P 1'
#
loop_
_entity.id
_entity.type
_entity.pdbx_description
1 polymer ?
#
loop_
_entity_poly.entity_id
_entity_poly.type
_entity_poly.pdbx_seq_one_letter_code
_entity_poly.pdbx_strand_id
1 'polypeptide(L)' 'MKAADGIFQYGGIEGREYRHVAADLNPKMNSPIMYNREAVDHWIERQRPAIRRRITK' A
#
# COMPACT_ATOMS: atom_id res chain seq x y z
N MET A 1 -0.51 17.18 7.90
CA MET A 1 -1.44 16.62 8.90
C MET A 1 -0.65 15.57 9.66
N LYS A 2 -0.57 15.66 11.00
CA LYS A 2 0.27 14.80 11.86
C LYS A 2 -0.67 14.14 12.88
N ALA A 3 -0.62 12.82 13.04
CA ALA A 3 -1.37 12.18 14.12
C ALA A 3 -0.68 12.46 15.47
N ALA A 4 -1.47 12.52 16.55
CA ALA A 4 -1.04 12.94 17.88
C ALA A 4 0.02 12.01 18.52
N ASP A 5 0.13 10.80 17.99
CA ASP A 5 1.07 9.74 18.38
C ASP A 5 2.44 9.81 17.66
N GLY A 6 2.69 10.86 16.87
CA GLY A 6 3.96 11.03 16.17
C GLY A 6 4.10 10.22 14.88
N ILE A 7 3.10 9.40 14.53
CA ILE A 7 3.03 8.74 13.23
C ILE A 7 2.53 9.72 12.18
N PHE A 8 3.29 9.85 11.10
CA PHE A 8 2.88 10.60 9.92
C PHE A 8 1.82 9.79 9.17
N GLN A 9 0.54 10.13 9.36
CA GLN A 9 -0.53 9.64 8.50
C GLN A 9 -0.59 10.52 7.25
N TYR A 10 -0.05 10.04 6.13
CA TYR A 10 -0.29 10.62 4.82
C TYR A 10 -1.63 10.06 4.31
N GLY A 11 -2.53 10.97 3.94
CA GLY A 11 -3.92 10.65 3.57
C GLY A 11 -4.07 9.80 2.31
N GLY A 12 -3.92 8.48 2.45
CA GLY A 12 -4.32 7.48 1.47
C GLY A 12 -4.05 6.09 2.04
N ILE A 13 -5.11 5.28 2.27
CA ILE A 13 -5.12 3.85 2.64
C ILE A 13 -4.14 3.37 3.73
N GLU A 14 -3.41 4.26 4.39
CA GLU A 14 -2.57 3.98 5.55
C GLU A 14 -3.48 3.54 6.70
N GLY A 15 -3.40 2.25 7.02
CA GLY A 15 -4.31 1.56 7.96
C GLY A 15 -5.19 0.47 7.33
N ARG A 16 -5.26 0.35 6.00
CA ARG A 16 -5.96 -0.78 5.33
C ARG A 16 -5.04 -1.67 4.50
N GLU A 17 -4.07 -1.10 3.80
CA GLU A 17 -3.32 -1.84 2.75
C GLU A 17 -1.80 -1.84 2.94
N TYR A 18 -1.21 -0.87 3.64
CA TYR A 18 0.21 -0.87 3.99
C TYR A 18 0.54 -0.09 5.26
N ARG A 19 1.72 -0.39 5.84
CA ARG A 19 2.26 0.26 7.05
C ARG A 19 3.78 0.34 6.97
N HIS A 20 4.34 1.50 7.33
CA HIS A 20 5.79 1.62 7.55
C HIS A 20 6.20 0.87 8.83
N VAL A 21 7.24 0.05 8.72
CA VAL A 21 7.78 -0.74 9.83
C VAL A 21 9.24 -0.38 10.08
N ALA A 22 9.60 -0.27 11.34
CA ALA A 22 10.98 -0.06 11.77
C ALA A 22 11.21 -0.77 13.10
N ALA A 23 12.41 -1.34 13.29
CA ALA A 23 12.75 -2.11 14.48
C ALA A 23 12.83 -1.23 15.73
N ASP A 24 13.07 0.07 15.57
CA ASP A 24 13.11 1.09 16.62
C ASP A 24 11.72 1.66 16.95
N LEU A 25 10.65 1.09 16.37
CA LEU A 25 9.26 1.56 16.49
C LEU A 25 9.04 3.01 16.04
N ASN A 26 10.00 3.61 15.33
CA ASN A 26 9.92 4.98 14.82
C ASN A 26 10.07 5.00 13.29
N PRO A 27 9.05 4.50 12.56
CA PRO A 27 9.09 4.45 11.11
C PRO A 27 9.23 5.85 10.51
N LYS A 28 10.26 6.01 9.68
CA LYS A 28 10.52 7.21 8.89
C LYS A 28 9.87 7.05 7.52
N MET A 29 9.80 8.15 6.77
CA MET A 29 9.24 8.15 5.42
C MET A 29 9.97 7.20 4.45
N ASN A 30 11.27 6.95 4.69
CA ASN A 30 12.08 6.00 3.94
C ASN A 30 12.20 4.62 4.62
N SER A 31 11.49 4.39 5.72
CA SER A 31 11.49 3.09 6.37
C SER A 31 10.78 2.05 5.50
N PRO A 32 11.17 0.77 5.62
CA PRO A 32 10.52 -0.33 4.93
C PRO A 32 8.99 -0.30 5.10
N ILE A 33 8.29 -0.64 4.02
CA ILE A 33 6.82 -0.70 3.99
C ILE A 33 6.42 -2.18 3.95
N MET A 34 5.52 -2.59 4.84
CA MET A 34 4.84 -3.88 4.74
C MET A 34 3.44 -3.68 4.17
N TYR A 35 3.05 -4.57 3.27
CA TYR A 35 1.72 -4.62 2.67
C TYR A 35 0.84 -5.64 3.37
N ASN A 36 -0.46 -5.37 3.45
CA ASN A 36 -1.44 -6.38 3.83
C ASN A 36 -1.67 -7.32 2.64
N ARG A 37 -1.15 -8.55 2.75
CA ARG A 37 -1.22 -9.53 1.68
C ARG A 37 -2.67 -9.87 1.30
N GLU A 38 -3.54 -10.05 2.28
CA GLU A 38 -4.95 -10.40 2.05
C GLU A 38 -5.70 -9.29 1.31
N ALA A 39 -5.43 -8.03 1.64
CA ALA A 39 -6.02 -6.90 0.94
C ALA A 39 -5.57 -6.82 -0.52
N VAL A 40 -4.27 -7.08 -0.76
CA VAL A 40 -3.71 -7.14 -2.11
C VAL A 40 -4.33 -8.28 -2.92
N ASP A 41 -4.45 -9.47 -2.32
CA ASP A 41 -5.05 -10.62 -2.98
C ASP A 41 -6.52 -10.34 -3.34
N HIS A 42 -7.31 -9.79 -2.42
CA HIS A 42 -8.69 -9.36 -2.70
C HIS A 42 -8.80 -8.27 -3.78
N TRP A 43 -7.82 -7.37 -3.87
CA TRP A 43 -7.78 -6.37 -4.94
C TRP A 43 -7.48 -7.00 -6.30
N ILE A 44 -6.55 -7.98 -6.35
CA ILE A 44 -6.19 -8.73 -7.56
C ILE A 44 -7.41 -9.51 -8.08
N GLU A 45 -8.13 -10.21 -7.20
CA GLU A 45 -9.32 -10.99 -7.57
C GLU A 45 -10.42 -10.16 -8.22
N ARG A 46 -10.50 -8.87 -7.88
CA ARG A 46 -11.47 -7.93 -8.46
C ARG A 46 -11.01 -7.31 -9.78
N GLN A 47 -9.75 -7.50 -10.19
CA GLN A 47 -9.25 -6.93 -11.44
C GLN A 47 -9.89 -7.63 -12.63
N ARG A 48 -10.24 -6.84 -13.66
CA ARG A 48 -10.71 -7.39 -14.94
C ARG A 48 -9.52 -8.00 -15.68
N PRO A 49 -9.72 -9.10 -16.44
CA PRO A 49 -8.65 -9.69 -17.23
C PRO A 49 -8.10 -8.68 -18.24
N ALA A 50 -6.81 -8.79 -18.54
CA ALA A 50 -6.14 -7.90 -19.47
C ALA A 50 -6.78 -7.98 -20.86
N ILE A 51 -7.21 -6.82 -21.39
CA ILE A 51 -7.79 -6.74 -22.73
C ILE A 51 -6.65 -6.79 -23.75
N ARG A 52 -6.58 -7.87 -24.54
CA ARG A 52 -5.60 -7.99 -25.62
C ARG A 52 -5.89 -6.97 -26.71
N ARG A 53 -4.95 -6.06 -26.95
CA ARG A 53 -4.98 -5.17 -28.12
C ARG A 53 -4.44 -5.91 -29.33
N ARG A 54 -5.14 -5.84 -30.47
CA ARG A 54 -4.63 -6.35 -31.75
C ARG A 54 -3.57 -5.38 -32.25
N ILE A 55 -2.33 -5.84 -32.37
CA ILE A 55 -1.27 -5.10 -33.06
C ILE A 55 -1.42 -5.42 -34.54
N THR A 56 -1.93 -4.47 -35.32
CA THR A 56 -1.93 -4.57 -36.79
C THR A 56 -0.54 -4.15 -37.28
N LYS A 57 0.07 -4.99 -38.11
CA LYS A 57 1.38 -4.74 -38.72
C LYS A 57 1.25 -3.86 -39.96
#